data_AF-A0A1Q7DFN1-F1
#
_entry.id   AF-A0A1Q7DFN1-F1
#
_cell.length_a   1.000
_cell.length_b   1.000
_cell.length_c   1.000
_cell.angle_alpha   90.00
_cell.angle_beta   90.00
_cell.angle_gamma   90.00
#
_symmetry.space_group_name_H-M   'P 1'
#
loop_
_entity.id
_entity.type
_entity.pdbx_description
1 polymer ?
#
loop_
_entity_poly.entity_id
_entity_poly.type
_entity_poly.pdbx_seq_one_letter_code
_entity_poly.pdbx_strand_id
1 'polypeptide(L)'
;MAKRTASAKKQARASVRRSARNRGVRSEVKTMVVKARRSFIESPVAESDRAALTVDAIRALDRAAAKGIVHRNNAARRKSRLMRQLVKLGVPAPAAARTAAKGKKGAAAAPAPAPAKPDKKGKK
;
A
#
# COMPACT_ATOMS: atom_id res chain seq x y z
N MET A 1 -28.48 19.29 1.68
CA MET A 1 -29.50 19.27 0.61
C MET A 1 -29.54 17.91 -0.06
N ALA A 2 -30.63 17.16 0.07
CA ALA A 2 -30.79 15.85 -0.56
C ALA A 2 -30.80 16.00 -2.10
N LYS A 3 -29.92 15.29 -2.80
CA LYS A 3 -29.87 15.31 -4.27
C LYS A 3 -31.20 14.80 -4.83
N ARG A 4 -31.92 15.66 -5.57
CA ARG A 4 -33.28 15.40 -6.08
C ARG A 4 -33.33 14.41 -7.25
N THR A 5 -32.23 14.21 -8.00
CA THR A 5 -32.21 13.34 -9.18
C THR A 5 -32.16 11.85 -8.83
N ALA A 6 -32.86 11.01 -9.61
CA ALA A 6 -32.95 9.56 -9.39
C ALA A 6 -31.56 8.86 -9.41
N SER A 7 -30.67 9.30 -10.30
CA SER A 7 -29.29 8.82 -10.41
C SER A 7 -28.48 9.09 -9.14
N ALA A 8 -28.64 10.27 -8.53
CA ALA A 8 -27.95 10.63 -7.32
C ALA A 8 -28.43 9.83 -6.10
N LYS A 9 -29.74 9.60 -5.97
CA LYS A 9 -30.29 8.71 -4.92
C LYS A 9 -29.74 7.28 -5.04
N LYS A 10 -29.63 6.75 -6.26
CA LYS A 10 -29.00 5.44 -6.54
C LYS A 10 -27.53 5.41 -6.12
N GLN A 11 -26.76 6.45 -6.48
CA GLN A 11 -25.35 6.55 -6.10
C GLN A 11 -25.16 6.65 -4.59
N ALA A 12 -26.03 7.36 -3.87
CA ALA A 12 -26.00 7.44 -2.41
C ALA A 12 -26.16 6.06 -1.75
N ARG A 13 -27.17 5.28 -2.18
CA ARG A 13 -27.36 3.88 -1.71
C ARG A 13 -26.15 3.00 -2.02
N ALA A 14 -25.58 3.12 -3.22
CA ALA A 14 -24.38 2.38 -3.60
C ALA A 14 -23.13 2.81 -2.81
N SER A 15 -23.01 4.09 -2.46
CA SER A 15 -21.92 4.62 -1.64
C SER A 15 -21.96 4.04 -0.24
N VAL A 16 -23.12 4.06 0.43
CA VAL A 16 -23.30 3.51 1.79
C VAL A 16 -22.89 2.03 1.83
N ARG A 17 -23.36 1.22 0.87
CA ARG A 17 -23.02 -0.21 0.77
C ARG A 17 -21.52 -0.46 0.54
N ARG A 18 -20.85 0.37 -0.27
CA ARG A 18 -19.40 0.29 -0.49
C ARG A 18 -18.62 0.72 0.74
N SER A 19 -19.05 1.80 1.41
CA SER A 19 -18.42 2.31 2.63
C SER A 19 -18.48 1.30 3.77
N ALA A 20 -19.62 0.62 3.97
CA ALA A 20 -19.75 -0.44 4.98
C ALA A 20 -18.74 -1.57 4.76
N ARG A 21 -18.65 -2.11 3.54
CA ARG A 21 -17.68 -3.16 3.17
C ARG A 21 -16.23 -2.68 3.31
N ASN A 22 -15.94 -1.47 2.83
CA ASN A 22 -14.58 -0.92 2.88
C ASN A 22 -14.14 -0.62 4.31
N ARG A 23 -15.07 -0.29 5.22
CA ARG A 23 -14.75 -0.02 6.62
C ARG A 23 -14.13 -1.24 7.29
N GLY A 24 -14.75 -2.42 7.15
CA GLY A 24 -14.26 -3.68 7.72
C GLY A 24 -12.85 -4.03 7.22
N VAL A 25 -12.67 -4.05 5.91
CA VAL A 25 -11.35 -4.34 5.30
C VAL A 25 -10.29 -3.32 5.71
N ARG A 26 -10.64 -2.03 5.79
CA ARG A 26 -9.70 -1.00 6.23
C ARG A 26 -9.31 -1.15 7.70
N SER A 27 -10.26 -1.50 8.57
CA SER A 27 -9.96 -1.74 9.99
C SER A 27 -9.06 -2.96 10.15
N GLU A 28 -9.36 -4.07 9.49
CA GLU A 28 -8.54 -5.29 9.54
C GLU A 28 -7.09 -5.01 9.11
N VAL A 29 -6.92 -4.39 7.93
CA VAL A 29 -5.59 -4.02 7.43
C VAL A 29 -4.87 -3.07 8.39
N LYS A 30 -5.58 -2.10 8.97
CA LYS A 30 -4.99 -1.19 9.96
C LYS A 30 -4.54 -1.96 11.20
N THR A 31 -5.34 -2.88 11.71
CA THR A 31 -5.02 -3.72 12.87
C THR A 31 -3.80 -4.58 12.62
N MET A 32 -3.71 -5.26 11.46
CA MET A 32 -2.53 -6.08 11.13
C MET A 32 -1.25 -5.24 11.02
N VAL A 33 -1.33 -4.06 10.40
CA VAL A 33 -0.19 -3.13 10.32
C VAL A 33 0.22 -2.62 11.70
N VAL A 34 -0.74 -2.32 12.59
CA VAL A 34 -0.45 -1.91 13.97
C VAL A 34 0.18 -3.05 14.75
N LYS A 35 -0.32 -4.28 14.62
CA LYS A 35 0.23 -5.48 15.26
C LYS A 35 1.70 -5.69 14.87
N ALA A 36 1.99 -5.65 13.56
CA ALA A 36 3.37 -5.75 13.07
C ALA A 36 4.28 -4.62 13.56
N ARG A 37 3.75 -3.40 13.74
CA ARG A 37 4.53 -2.29 14.32
C ARG A 37 4.79 -2.45 15.80
N ARG A 38 3.81 -2.96 16.56
CA ARG A 38 3.96 -3.18 18.01
C ARG A 38 4.97 -4.28 18.30
N SER A 39 5.01 -5.34 17.48
CA SER A 39 6.02 -6.40 17.64
C SER A 39 7.46 -5.93 17.45
N PHE A 40 7.67 -4.76 16.83
CA PHE A 40 9.00 -4.14 16.73
C PHE A 40 9.42 -3.35 17.98
N ILE A 41 8.46 -2.94 18.81
CA ILE A 41 8.69 -2.11 20.00
C ILE A 41 8.69 -2.97 21.26
N GLU A 42 7.78 -3.94 21.34
CA GLU A 42 7.62 -4.82 22.50
C GLU A 42 8.75 -5.88 22.52
N SER A 43 9.37 -6.04 23.69
CA SER A 43 10.35 -7.08 24.01
C SER A 43 9.75 -8.00 25.08
N PRO A 44 9.94 -9.34 25.05
CA PRO A 44 10.73 -10.12 24.09
C PRO A 44 9.82 -10.81 23.06
N VAL A 45 9.65 -10.23 21.87
CA VAL A 45 9.01 -10.93 20.74
C VAL A 45 10.11 -11.61 19.92
N ALA A 46 9.94 -12.91 19.66
CA ALA A 46 10.87 -13.68 18.84
C ALA A 46 10.98 -13.10 17.41
N GLU A 47 12.17 -13.19 16.82
CA GLU A 47 12.43 -12.64 15.48
C GLU A 47 11.55 -13.30 14.40
N SER A 48 11.28 -14.60 14.55
CA SER A 48 10.38 -15.37 13.69
C SER A 48 8.96 -14.77 13.67
N ASP A 49 8.46 -14.36 14.83
CA ASP A 49 7.12 -13.83 14.97
C ASP A 49 7.01 -12.44 14.37
N ARG A 50 8.06 -11.61 14.51
CA ARG A 50 8.17 -10.31 13.85
C ARG A 50 8.12 -10.45 12.33
N ALA A 51 8.86 -11.42 11.78
CA ALA A 51 8.87 -11.68 10.35
C ALA A 51 7.50 -12.18 9.85
N ALA A 52 6.88 -13.14 10.55
CA ALA A 52 5.57 -13.69 10.20
C ALA A 52 4.48 -12.61 10.20
N LEU A 53 4.39 -11.81 11.27
CA LEU A 53 3.44 -10.71 11.39
C LEU A 53 3.62 -9.65 10.28
N THR A 54 4.87 -9.40 9.89
CA THR A 54 5.17 -8.45 8.81
C THR A 54 4.71 -9.00 7.46
N VAL A 55 4.95 -10.28 7.17
CA VAL A 55 4.48 -10.93 5.94
C VAL A 55 2.96 -10.91 5.84
N ASP A 56 2.27 -11.22 6.93
CA ASP A 56 0.80 -11.21 6.95
C ASP A 56 0.22 -9.81 6.77
N ALA A 57 0.82 -8.79 7.40
CA ALA A 57 0.44 -7.40 7.18
C ALA A 57 0.64 -6.97 5.71
N ILE A 58 1.70 -7.44 5.07
CA ILE A 58 1.98 -7.17 3.64
C ILE A 58 0.96 -7.86 2.75
N ARG A 59 0.65 -9.14 3.00
CA ARG A 59 -0.38 -9.89 2.27
C ARG A 59 -1.74 -9.20 2.35
N ALA A 60 -2.12 -8.72 3.53
CA ALA A 60 -3.36 -7.98 3.74
C ALA A 60 -3.38 -6.64 2.98
N LEU A 61 -2.26 -5.89 2.97
CA LEU A 61 -2.12 -4.65 2.20
C LEU A 61 -2.26 -4.89 0.69
N ASP A 62 -1.59 -5.91 0.17
CA ASP A 62 -1.58 -6.23 -1.25
C ASP A 62 -2.98 -6.69 -1.71
N ARG A 63 -3.70 -7.49 -0.91
CA ARG A 63 -5.11 -7.86 -1.15
C ARG A 63 -6.05 -6.65 -1.13
N ALA A 64 -5.85 -5.71 -0.20
CA ALA A 64 -6.67 -4.49 -0.12
C ALA A 64 -6.38 -3.51 -1.27
N ALA A 65 -5.15 -3.51 -1.79
CA ALA A 65 -4.77 -2.75 -2.97
C ALA A 65 -5.39 -3.34 -4.25
N ALA A 66 -5.37 -4.66 -4.40
CA ALA A 66 -6.00 -5.35 -5.53
C ALA A 66 -7.52 -5.07 -5.60
N LYS A 67 -8.19 -4.98 -4.44
CA LYS A 67 -9.61 -4.60 -4.35
C LYS A 67 -9.88 -3.10 -4.54
N GLY A 68 -8.85 -2.26 -4.75
CA GLY A 68 -8.98 -0.81 -4.91
C GLY A 68 -9.41 -0.06 -3.65
N ILE A 69 -9.40 -0.72 -2.48
CA ILE A 69 -9.84 -0.15 -1.20
C ILE A 69 -8.76 0.79 -0.63
N VAL A 70 -7.50 0.42 -0.85
CA VAL A 70 -6.29 1.20 -0.55
C VAL A 70 -5.56 1.49 -1.86
N HIS A 71 -5.15 2.73 -2.08
CA HIS A 71 -4.42 3.09 -3.29
C HIS A 71 -3.06 2.37 -3.35
N ARG A 72 -2.65 1.92 -4.55
CA ARG A 72 -1.38 1.19 -4.81
C ARG A 72 -0.16 1.86 -4.17
N ASN A 73 -0.01 3.18 -4.32
CA ASN A 73 1.09 3.93 -3.73
C ASN A 73 1.03 3.97 -2.19
N ASN A 74 -0.17 3.97 -1.60
CA ASN A 74 -0.32 3.95 -0.14
C ASN A 74 0.06 2.56 0.42
N ALA A 75 -0.38 1.49 -0.25
CA ALA A 75 0.04 0.13 0.08
C ALA A 75 1.57 -0.03 -0.05
N ALA A 76 2.16 0.40 -1.17
CA ALA A 76 3.60 0.37 -1.39
C ALA A 76 4.39 1.15 -0.34
N ARG A 77 3.94 2.36 0.03
CA ARG A 77 4.57 3.15 1.11
C ARG A 77 4.53 2.43 2.46
N ARG A 78 3.40 1.80 2.80
CA ARG A 78 3.26 1.06 4.07
C ARG A 78 4.15 -0.19 4.09
N LYS A 79 4.17 -0.95 2.98
CA LYS A 79 5.06 -2.10 2.78
C LYS A 79 6.53 -1.73 2.92
N SER A 80 6.96 -0.67 2.24
CA SER A 80 8.33 -0.15 2.31
C SER A 80 8.73 0.25 3.75
N ARG A 81 7.84 0.93 4.49
CA ARG A 81 8.11 1.32 5.88
C ARG A 81 8.26 0.13 6.82
N LEU A 82 7.40 -0.89 6.71
CA LEU A 82 7.49 -2.10 7.53
C LEU A 82 8.80 -2.86 7.26
N MET A 83 9.15 -3.02 5.98
CA MET A 83 10.39 -3.68 5.58
C MET A 83 11.64 -2.93 6.07
N ARG A 84 11.67 -1.60 5.95
CA ARG A 84 12.77 -0.79 6.48
C ARG A 84 12.94 -0.93 7.99
N GLN A 85 11.83 -1.03 8.74
CA GLN A 85 11.87 -1.25 10.18
C GLN A 85 12.43 -2.63 10.53
N LEU A 86 12.01 -3.67 9.80
CA LEU A 86 12.52 -5.03 10.00
C LEU A 86 14.04 -5.12 9.75
N VAL A 87 14.51 -4.55 8.64
CA VAL A 87 15.94 -4.51 8.31
C VAL A 87 16.75 -3.73 9.35
N LYS A 88 16.21 -2.62 9.87
CA LYS A 88 16.87 -1.84 10.93
C LYS A 88 17.07 -2.65 12.22
N LEU A 89 16.17 -3.58 12.51
CA LEU A 89 16.25 -4.44 13.69
C LEU A 89 17.15 -5.66 13.49
N GLY A 90 17.83 -5.79 12.35
CA GLY A 90 18.76 -6.89 12.09
C GLY A 90 18.08 -8.23 11.79
N VAL A 91 16.75 -8.30 11.77
CA VAL A 91 16.03 -9.53 11.44
C VAL A 91 16.17 -9.76 9.93
N PRO A 92 16.85 -10.84 9.50
CA PRO A 92 16.94 -11.17 8.09
C PRO A 92 15.54 -11.44 7.56
N ALA A 93 15.24 -10.87 6.38
CA ALA A 93 13.97 -11.12 5.71
C ALA A 93 13.73 -12.64 5.61
N PRO A 94 12.50 -13.14 5.82
CA PRO A 94 12.24 -14.57 5.77
C PRO A 94 12.64 -15.08 4.38
N ALA A 95 13.74 -15.82 4.34
CA ALA A 95 14.23 -16.47 3.14
C ALA A 95 13.25 -17.60 2.79
N ALA A 96 12.28 -17.32 1.93
CA ALA A 96 11.38 -18.33 1.39
C ALA A 96 11.37 -18.25 -0.14
N ALA A 97 11.92 -19.32 -0.73
CA ALA A 97 11.74 -19.81 -2.10
C ALA A 97 12.17 -18.87 -3.25
N ARG A 98 13.44 -18.97 -3.64
CA ARG A 98 13.86 -18.74 -5.03
C ARG A 98 13.15 -19.77 -5.92
N THR A 99 12.02 -19.44 -6.52
CA THR A 99 11.55 -20.18 -7.70
C THR A 99 12.29 -19.65 -8.92
N ALA A 100 13.09 -20.54 -9.51
CA ALA A 100 13.85 -20.31 -10.72
C ALA A 100 12.94 -20.14 -11.95
N ALA A 101 13.40 -19.32 -12.90
CA ALA A 101 13.03 -19.27 -14.33
C ALA A 101 11.58 -18.80 -14.64
N LYS A 102 11.26 -17.95 -15.63
CA LYS A 102 11.95 -17.36 -16.79
C LYS A 102 11.06 -16.21 -17.30
N GLY A 103 11.65 -15.10 -17.75
CA GLY A 103 10.87 -14.02 -18.39
C GLY A 103 11.66 -12.75 -18.69
N LYS A 104 12.74 -12.87 -19.46
CA LYS A 104 13.50 -11.74 -20.03
C LYS A 104 12.67 -11.06 -21.14
N LYS A 105 12.21 -9.83 -20.92
CA LYS A 105 11.89 -8.78 -21.92
C LYS A 105 11.41 -7.55 -21.15
N GLY A 106 11.95 -6.35 -21.27
CA GLY A 106 13.07 -5.82 -22.03
C GLY A 106 13.43 -4.47 -21.41
N ALA A 107 14.65 -4.02 -21.66
CA ALA A 107 15.14 -2.71 -21.26
C ALA A 107 14.27 -1.58 -21.82
N ALA A 108 14.01 -0.56 -21.00
CA ALA A 108 13.83 0.80 -21.48
C ALA A 108 14.52 1.72 -20.48
N ALA A 109 15.67 2.24 -20.93
CA ALA A 109 16.49 3.23 -20.25
C ALA A 109 15.68 4.49 -19.94
N ALA A 110 16.06 5.15 -18.86
CA ALA A 110 15.55 6.47 -18.47
C ALA A 110 15.77 7.50 -19.58
N PRO A 111 14.84 8.45 -19.79
CA PRO A 111 15.21 9.76 -20.29
C PRO A 111 15.42 10.71 -19.10
N ALA A 112 16.63 11.26 -19.02
CA ALA A 112 17.01 12.38 -18.19
C ALA A 112 16.21 13.67 -18.58
N PRO A 113 16.20 14.71 -17.74
CA PRO A 113 15.14 15.72 -17.69
C PRO A 113 15.22 16.76 -18.82
N ALA A 114 14.08 17.08 -19.42
CA ALA A 114 13.97 18.15 -20.42
C ALA A 114 14.07 19.55 -19.77
N PRO A 115 14.77 20.51 -20.42
CA PRO A 115 15.12 21.81 -19.85
C PRO A 115 13.95 22.80 -19.80
N ALA A 116 14.06 23.73 -18.85
CA ALA A 116 13.19 24.88 -18.62
C ALA A 116 12.92 25.67 -19.92
N LYS A 117 11.65 26.00 -20.17
CA LYS A 117 11.27 26.99 -21.18
C LYS A 117 11.26 28.39 -20.55
N PRO A 118 11.78 29.42 -21.23
CA PRO A 118 11.98 30.75 -20.67
C PRO A 118 10.68 31.55 -20.60
N ASP A 119 10.62 32.39 -19.57
CA ASP A 119 9.65 33.46 -19.37
C ASP A 119 9.47 34.31 -20.63
N LYS A 120 8.25 34.37 -21.17
CA LYS A 120 7.84 35.46 -22.05
C LYS A 120 7.02 36.46 -21.26
N LYS A 121 7.72 37.48 -20.77
CA LYS A 121 7.17 38.72 -20.25
C LYS A 121 6.56 39.51 -21.43
N GLY A 122 5.23 39.68 -21.41
CA GLY A 122 4.49 40.84 -21.92
C GLY A 122 4.31 41.03 -23.43
N LYS A 123 3.05 41.08 -23.88
CA LYS A 123 2.45 42.25 -24.56
C LYS A 123 0.97 42.01 -24.91
N LYS A 124 0.16 42.99 -24.47
CA LYS A 124 -1.28 43.27 -24.72
C LYS A 124 -2.30 42.37 -24.04
#